data_AF-A0A8D9BKR5-F1
#
_entry.id   AF-A0A8D9BKR5-F1
#
_cell.length_a   1.000
_cell.length_b   1.000
_cell.length_c   1.000
_cell.angle_alpha   90.00
_cell.angle_beta   90.00
_cell.angle_gamma   90.00
#
_symmetry.space_group_name_H-M   'P 1'
#
loop_
_entity.id
_entity.type
_entity.pdbx_description
1 polymer ?
#
loop_
_entity_poly.entity_id
_entity_poly.type
_entity_poly.pdbx_seq_one_letter_code
_entity_poly.pdbx_strand_id
1 'polypeptide(L)'
;MLSRQASLRAQTKRIKQSLKKFNYEPYVILRPLINKIEEEFKSDKIENLIAQISENWMNATMELAELKNKHEITITHIEDIDLEKTGYVSQIANVENRIKNLIDENNEQIQTMDEELKKYKDIASKINNKNNSLEKQIIILTKQDNEQQEKITNLKHIITEKT
;
A
#
# COMPACT_ATOMS: atom_id res chain seq x y z
N MET A 1 58.26 30.45 27.68
CA MET A 1 57.08 30.52 28.57
C MET A 1 56.11 31.65 28.24
N LEU A 2 56.55 32.81 27.75
CA LEU A 2 55.67 33.96 27.42
C LEU A 2 54.59 33.70 26.35
N SER A 3 54.82 32.80 25.38
CA SER A 3 53.83 32.57 24.29
C SER A 3 52.58 31.79 24.73
N ARG A 4 52.72 30.90 25.72
CA ARG A 4 51.60 30.08 26.23
C ARG A 4 50.62 30.93 27.05
N GLN A 5 51.15 31.86 27.85
CA GLN A 5 50.36 32.79 28.64
C GLN A 5 49.63 33.83 27.76
N ALA A 6 50.26 34.26 26.67
CA ALA A 6 49.62 35.12 25.67
C ALA A 6 48.49 34.39 24.90
N SER A 7 48.70 33.12 24.55
CA SER A 7 47.70 32.28 23.89
C SER A 7 46.48 32.03 24.78
N LEU A 8 46.70 31.71 26.07
CA LEU A 8 45.64 31.59 27.07
C LEU A 8 44.83 32.88 27.19
N ARG A 9 45.49 34.03 27.34
CA ARG A 9 44.81 35.33 27.41
C ARG A 9 43.97 35.64 26.15
N ALA A 10 44.45 35.24 24.96
CA ALA A 10 43.72 35.42 23.72
C ALA A 10 42.47 34.52 23.63
N GLN A 11 42.57 33.26 24.07
CA GLN A 11 41.41 32.37 24.20
C GLN A 11 40.41 32.89 25.23
N THR A 12 40.86 33.28 26.43
CA THR A 12 40.02 33.86 27.47
C THR A 12 39.28 35.11 26.96
N LYS A 13 39.94 35.96 26.16
CA LYS A 13 39.32 37.14 25.56
C LYS A 13 38.23 36.79 24.55
N ARG A 14 38.44 35.77 23.69
CA ARG A 14 37.43 35.30 22.72
C ARG A 14 36.23 34.69 23.43
N ILE A 15 36.48 33.85 24.44
CA ILE A 15 35.44 33.23 25.28
C ILE A 15 34.62 34.31 26.00
N LYS A 16 35.26 35.32 26.62
CA LYS A 16 34.57 36.47 27.24
C LYS A 16 33.73 37.29 26.25
N GLN A 17 34.11 37.36 24.97
CA GLN A 17 33.33 38.02 23.93
C GLN A 17 32.13 37.19 23.47
N SER A 18 32.27 35.86 23.34
CA SER A 18 31.19 34.94 23.04
C SER A 18 30.14 34.92 24.16
N LEU A 19 30.60 34.86 25.41
CA LEU A 19 29.75 34.90 26.61
C LEU A 19 29.03 36.25 26.78
N LYS A 20 29.63 37.36 26.32
CA LYS A 20 28.96 38.68 26.27
C LYS A 20 27.77 38.72 25.34
N LYS A 21 27.76 37.88 24.30
CA LYS A 21 26.68 37.77 23.30
C LYS A 21 25.69 36.65 23.63
N PHE A 22 25.99 35.83 24.64
CA PHE A 22 25.18 34.68 25.02
C PHE A 22 24.01 35.14 25.89
N ASN A 23 22.81 35.16 25.29
CA ASN A 23 21.59 35.69 25.91
C ASN A 23 20.72 34.56 26.49
N TYR A 24 21.35 33.62 27.18
CA TYR A 24 20.66 32.52 27.83
C TYR A 24 20.43 32.87 29.30
N GLU A 25 19.18 32.93 29.72
CA GLU A 25 18.74 33.49 30.99
C GLU A 25 19.51 32.94 32.22
N PRO A 26 19.73 31.63 32.38
CA PRO A 26 20.60 31.08 33.43
C PRO A 26 22.02 31.63 33.43
N TYR A 27 22.63 31.84 32.25
CA TYR A 27 23.99 32.39 32.16
C TYR A 27 24.03 33.86 32.54
N VAL A 28 23.03 34.63 32.09
CA VAL A 28 22.87 36.04 32.45
C VAL A 28 22.72 36.21 33.97
N ILE A 29 22.02 35.27 34.64
CA ILE A 29 21.84 35.23 36.10
C ILE A 29 23.13 34.81 36.83
N LEU A 30 23.86 33.83 36.31
CA LEU A 30 25.08 33.31 36.95
C LEU A 30 26.28 34.23 36.76
N ARG A 31 26.29 35.03 35.70
CA ARG A 31 27.42 35.88 35.31
C ARG A 31 27.85 36.91 36.37
N PRO A 32 26.94 37.65 37.06
CA PRO A 32 27.32 38.52 38.16
C PRO A 32 27.97 37.77 39.34
N LEU A 33 27.49 36.57 39.67
CA LEU A 33 28.06 35.73 40.74
C LEU A 33 29.45 35.22 40.37
N ILE A 34 29.63 34.80 39.11
CA ILE A 34 30.91 34.40 38.55
C ILE A 34 31.93 35.54 38.64
N ASN A 35 31.55 36.75 38.20
CA ASN A 35 32.43 37.92 38.27
C ASN A 35 32.82 38.26 39.72
N LYS A 36 31.89 38.12 40.67
CA LYS A 36 32.15 38.37 42.09
C LYS A 36 33.17 37.38 42.68
N ILE A 37 33.08 36.10 42.30
CA ILE A 37 34.04 35.05 42.69
C ILE A 37 35.42 35.31 42.05
N GLU A 38 35.47 35.73 40.77
CA GLU A 38 36.73 36.10 40.11
C GLU A 38 37.41 37.29 40.82
N GLU A 39 36.64 38.31 41.21
CA GLU A 39 37.13 39.51 41.91
C GLU A 39 37.60 39.23 43.34
N GLU A 40 36.90 38.39 44.10
CA GLU A 40 37.23 38.06 45.49
C GLU A 40 38.47 37.17 45.61
N PHE A 41 38.65 36.21 44.70
CA PHE A 41 39.69 35.20 44.87
C PHE A 41 40.97 35.44 44.03
N LYS A 42 40.92 36.30 43.00
CA LYS A 42 42.05 36.71 42.13
C LYS A 42 43.05 35.58 41.80
N SER A 43 42.53 34.37 41.59
CA SER A 43 43.33 33.17 41.40
C SER A 43 43.19 32.69 39.97
N ASP A 44 44.31 32.60 39.24
CA ASP A 44 44.38 32.04 37.89
C ASP A 44 43.76 30.64 37.80
N LYS A 45 43.75 29.88 38.91
CA LYS A 45 43.14 28.55 38.97
C LYS A 45 41.61 28.63 38.95
N ILE A 46 41.03 29.62 39.64
CA ILE A 46 39.58 29.84 39.68
C ILE A 46 39.08 30.40 38.35
N GLU A 47 39.80 31.35 37.75
CA GLU A 47 39.45 31.88 36.42
C GLU A 47 39.47 30.76 35.35
N ASN A 48 40.46 29.87 35.39
CA ASN A 48 40.51 28.72 34.47
C ASN A 48 39.36 27.72 34.69
N LEU A 49 39.00 27.41 35.94
CA LEU A 49 37.88 26.52 36.25
C LEU A 49 36.54 27.11 35.78
N ILE A 50 36.33 28.40 36.00
CA ILE A 50 35.13 29.12 35.55
C ILE A 50 35.04 29.12 34.02
N ALA A 51 36.15 29.35 33.32
CA ALA A 51 36.20 29.30 31.87
C ALA A 51 35.85 27.90 31.34
N GLN A 52 36.41 26.85 31.94
CA GLN A 52 36.12 25.45 31.57
C GLN A 52 34.65 25.08 31.82
N ILE A 53 34.09 25.45 32.97
CA ILE A 53 32.67 25.19 33.29
C ILE A 53 31.76 25.93 32.31
N SER A 54 32.08 27.19 32.00
CA SER A 54 31.31 27.99 31.04
C SER A 54 31.35 27.39 29.63
N GLU A 55 32.50 26.90 29.20
CA GLU A 55 32.67 26.23 27.90
C GLU A 55 31.89 24.92 27.85
N ASN A 56 32.04 24.05 28.85
CA ASN A 56 31.31 22.78 28.93
C ASN A 56 29.80 22.99 28.95
N TRP A 57 29.33 23.98 29.72
CA TRP A 57 27.93 24.32 29.81
C TRP A 57 27.40 24.85 28.47
N MET A 58 28.15 25.73 27.79
CA MET A 58 27.77 26.25 26.48
C MET A 58 27.69 25.13 25.42
N ASN A 59 28.66 24.22 25.39
CA ASN A 59 28.64 23.06 24.49
C ASN A 59 27.41 22.17 24.75
N ALA A 60 27.13 21.86 26.02
CA ALA A 60 25.95 21.07 26.40
C ALA A 60 24.63 21.75 26.01
N THR A 61 24.53 23.09 26.15
CA THR A 61 23.33 23.81 25.71
C THR A 61 23.14 23.81 24.20
N MET A 62 24.23 23.88 23.42
CA MET A 62 24.17 23.77 21.95
C MET A 62 23.74 22.38 21.51
N GLU A 63 24.33 21.34 22.09
CA GLU A 63 23.95 19.94 21.82
C GLU A 63 22.47 19.67 22.15
N LEU A 64 21.98 20.21 23.28
CA LEU A 64 20.58 20.06 23.67
C LEU A 64 19.64 20.77 22.69
N ALA A 65 20.01 21.95 22.19
CA ALA A 65 19.24 22.66 21.19
C ALA A 65 19.18 21.89 19.85
N GLU A 66 20.31 21.32 19.41
CA GLU A 66 20.36 20.48 18.21
C GLU A 66 19.51 19.21 18.37
N LEU A 67 19.59 18.56 19.54
CA LEU A 67 18.81 17.36 19.82
C LEU A 67 17.31 17.66 19.83
N LYS A 68 16.92 18.80 20.41
CA LYS A 68 15.53 19.27 20.42
C LYS A 68 15.01 19.50 18.99
N ASN A 69 15.80 20.18 18.15
CA ASN A 69 15.44 20.40 16.74
C ASN A 69 15.29 19.07 15.98
N LYS A 70 16.23 18.12 16.16
CA LYS A 70 16.14 16.78 15.56
C LYS A 70 14.89 16.03 16.04
N HIS A 71 14.56 16.15 17.32
CA HIS A 71 13.37 15.53 17.90
C HIS A 71 12.09 16.10 17.30
N GLU A 72 11.97 17.42 17.17
CA GLU A 72 10.82 18.08 16.53
C GLU A 72 10.64 17.62 15.08
N ILE A 73 11.72 17.59 14.29
CA ILE A 73 11.69 17.07 12.91
C ILE A 73 11.25 15.60 12.88
N THR A 74 11.73 14.78 13.81
CA THR A 74 11.36 13.37 13.89
C THR A 74 9.88 13.19 14.23
N ILE A 75 9.34 14.02 15.13
CA ILE A 75 7.91 14.00 15.45
C ILE A 75 7.08 14.33 14.22
N THR A 76 7.41 15.41 13.50
CA THR A 76 6.68 15.77 12.26
C THR A 76 6.73 14.65 11.24
N HIS A 77 7.87 13.98 11.07
CA HIS A 77 7.98 12.86 10.14
C HIS A 77 7.12 11.65 10.57
N ILE A 78 7.00 11.38 11.87
CA ILE A 78 6.11 10.33 12.39
C ILE A 78 4.64 10.67 12.11
N GLU A 79 4.25 11.93 12.31
CA GLU A 79 2.89 12.40 12.01
C GLU A 79 2.56 12.26 10.53
N ASP A 80 3.48 12.64 9.63
CA ASP A 80 3.32 12.47 8.18
C ASP A 80 3.16 10.99 7.80
N ILE A 81 3.98 10.10 8.38
CA ILE A 81 3.89 8.65 8.15
C ILE A 81 2.55 8.09 8.63
N ASP A 82 2.04 8.53 9.77
CA ASP A 82 0.74 8.08 10.27
C ASP A 82 -0.42 8.56 9.37
N LEU A 83 -0.32 9.78 8.82
CA LEU A 83 -1.28 10.28 7.83
C LEU A 83 -1.23 9.46 6.53
N GLU A 84 -0.04 9.18 6.00
CA GLU A 84 0.11 8.32 4.82
C GLU A 84 -0.44 6.91 5.06
N LYS A 85 -0.14 6.32 6.22
CA LYS A 85 -0.64 5.00 6.62
C LYS A 85 -2.17 4.96 6.65
N THR A 86 -2.82 5.96 7.23
CA THR A 86 -4.29 6.02 7.26
C THR A 86 -4.88 6.20 5.85
N GLY A 87 -4.19 6.96 4.99
CA GLY A 87 -4.50 7.06 3.57
C GLY A 87 -4.44 5.70 2.85
N TYR A 88 -3.35 4.95 3.03
CA TYR A 88 -3.20 3.62 2.42
C TYR A 88 -4.22 2.62 2.93
N VAL A 89 -4.52 2.61 4.24
CA VAL A 89 -5.58 1.74 4.81
C VAL A 89 -6.93 2.03 4.14
N SER A 90 -7.26 3.30 3.91
CA SER A 90 -8.51 3.69 3.25
C SER A 90 -8.54 3.25 1.78
N GLN A 91 -7.42 3.36 1.07
CA GLN A 91 -7.30 2.89 -0.32
C GLN A 91 -7.45 1.37 -0.43
N ILE A 92 -6.83 0.62 0.49
CA ILE A 92 -6.95 -0.85 0.53
C ILE A 92 -8.41 -1.25 0.75
N ALA A 93 -9.11 -0.66 1.72
CA ALA A 93 -10.51 -0.95 1.98
C ALA A 93 -11.41 -0.68 0.75
N ASN A 94 -11.14 0.40 0.01
CA ASN A 94 -11.86 0.70 -1.24
C ASN A 94 -11.61 -0.35 -2.33
N VAL A 95 -10.36 -0.81 -2.47
CA VAL A 95 -10.00 -1.86 -3.43
C VAL A 95 -10.65 -3.19 -3.06
N GLU A 96 -10.62 -3.56 -1.78
CA GLU A 96 -11.27 -4.79 -1.27
C GLU A 96 -12.78 -4.78 -1.55
N ASN A 97 -13.46 -3.66 -1.29
CA ASN A 97 -14.88 -3.51 -1.61
C ASN A 97 -15.15 -3.65 -3.11
N ARG A 98 -14.29 -3.05 -3.95
CA ARG A 98 -14.43 -3.16 -5.41
C ARG A 98 -14.21 -4.60 -5.90
N ILE A 99 -13.23 -5.30 -5.35
CA ILE A 99 -12.98 -6.71 -5.67
C ILE A 99 -14.20 -7.56 -5.28
N LYS A 100 -14.78 -7.32 -4.10
CA LYS A 100 -15.98 -8.03 -3.65
C LYS A 100 -17.15 -7.83 -4.61
N ASN A 101 -17.43 -6.58 -5.00
CA ASN A 101 -18.50 -6.29 -5.95
C ASN A 101 -18.28 -7.00 -7.31
N LEU A 102 -17.04 -7.02 -7.81
CA LEU A 102 -16.71 -7.73 -9.05
C LEU A 102 -16.90 -9.24 -8.94
N ILE A 103 -16.62 -9.82 -7.76
CA ILE A 103 -16.88 -11.24 -7.49
C ILE A 103 -18.39 -11.51 -7.51
N ASP A 104 -19.18 -10.66 -6.86
CA ASP A 104 -20.64 -10.80 -6.81
C ASP A 104 -21.25 -10.69 -8.23
N GLU A 105 -20.84 -9.67 -9.01
CA GLU A 105 -21.25 -9.50 -10.41
C GLU A 105 -20.88 -10.70 -11.28
N ASN A 106 -19.66 -11.25 -11.13
CA ASN A 106 -19.23 -12.43 -11.87
C ASN A 106 -20.05 -13.68 -11.48
N ASN A 107 -20.39 -13.85 -10.20
CA ASN A 107 -21.21 -14.97 -9.75
C ASN A 107 -22.62 -14.91 -10.34
N GLU A 108 -23.22 -13.72 -10.41
CA GLU A 108 -24.52 -13.51 -11.07
C GLU A 108 -24.47 -13.84 -12.57
N GLN A 109 -23.39 -13.43 -13.25
CA GLN A 109 -23.17 -13.77 -14.66
C GLN A 109 -23.02 -15.28 -14.87
N ILE A 110 -22.22 -15.95 -14.04
CA ILE A 110 -22.04 -17.42 -14.10
C ILE A 110 -23.38 -18.12 -13.90
N GLN A 111 -24.18 -17.70 -12.91
CA GLN A 111 -25.49 -18.29 -12.67
C GLN A 111 -26.41 -18.13 -13.89
N THR A 112 -26.43 -16.95 -14.50
CA THR A 112 -27.22 -16.68 -15.70
C THR A 112 -26.78 -17.58 -16.85
N MET A 113 -25.47 -17.73 -17.08
CA MET A 113 -24.92 -18.60 -18.11
C MET A 113 -25.26 -20.08 -17.86
N ASP A 114 -25.24 -20.54 -16.61
CA ASP A 114 -25.62 -21.92 -16.27
C ASP A 114 -27.10 -22.20 -16.55
N GLU A 115 -27.98 -21.23 -16.29
CA GLU A 115 -29.40 -21.33 -16.62
C GLU A 115 -29.63 -21.40 -18.13
N GLU A 116 -28.91 -20.58 -18.91
CA GLU A 116 -28.97 -20.63 -20.38
C GLU A 116 -28.42 -21.96 -20.92
N LEU A 117 -27.29 -22.42 -20.40
CA LEU A 117 -26.71 -23.71 -20.79
C LEU A 117 -27.67 -24.86 -20.52
N LYS A 118 -28.39 -24.83 -19.39
CA LYS A 118 -29.44 -25.81 -19.07
C LYS A 118 -30.57 -25.78 -20.10
N LYS A 119 -31.07 -24.59 -20.47
CA LYS A 119 -32.10 -24.45 -21.52
C LYS A 119 -31.63 -25.03 -22.85
N TYR A 120 -30.38 -24.77 -23.26
CA TYR A 120 -29.83 -25.31 -24.49
C TYR A 120 -29.69 -26.84 -24.45
N LYS A 121 -29.26 -27.41 -23.32
CA LYS A 121 -29.22 -28.88 -23.12
C LYS A 121 -30.61 -29.49 -23.25
N ASP A 122 -31.62 -28.87 -22.65
CA ASP A 122 -33.01 -29.34 -22.75
C ASP A 122 -33.51 -29.31 -24.20
N ILE A 123 -33.23 -28.24 -24.94
CA ILE A 123 -33.58 -28.12 -26.37
C ILE A 123 -32.86 -29.20 -27.18
N ALA A 124 -31.56 -29.39 -26.98
CA ALA A 124 -30.79 -30.42 -27.68
C ALA A 124 -31.36 -31.82 -27.43
N SER A 125 -31.78 -32.12 -26.18
CA SER A 125 -32.42 -33.39 -25.85
C SER A 125 -33.75 -33.59 -26.59
N LYS A 126 -34.57 -32.55 -26.69
CA LYS A 126 -35.85 -32.57 -27.43
C LYS A 126 -35.64 -32.81 -28.92
N ILE A 127 -34.65 -32.13 -29.52
CA ILE A 127 -34.28 -32.32 -30.93
C ILE A 127 -33.81 -33.76 -31.15
N ASN A 128 -32.94 -34.29 -30.29
CA ASN A 128 -32.44 -35.66 -30.41
C ASN A 128 -33.58 -36.69 -30.36
N ASN A 129 -34.52 -36.53 -29.41
CA ASN A 129 -35.69 -37.39 -29.31
C ASN A 129 -36.58 -37.31 -30.55
N LYS A 130 -36.76 -36.11 -31.11
CA LYS A 130 -37.53 -35.90 -32.34
C LYS A 130 -36.85 -36.56 -33.54
N ASN A 131 -35.53 -36.42 -33.68
CA ASN A 131 -34.75 -37.06 -34.73
C ASN A 131 -34.88 -38.58 -34.67
N ASN A 132 -34.70 -39.19 -33.50
CA ASN A 132 -34.89 -40.63 -33.30
C ASN A 132 -36.32 -41.09 -33.69
N SER A 133 -37.34 -40.28 -33.40
CA SER A 133 -38.71 -40.58 -33.82
C SER A 133 -38.90 -40.48 -35.33
N LEU A 134 -38.29 -39.49 -35.98
CA LEU A 134 -38.36 -39.30 -37.42
C LEU A 134 -37.62 -40.42 -38.16
N GLU A 135 -36.45 -40.85 -37.67
CA GLU A 135 -35.72 -42.00 -38.19
C GLU A 135 -36.57 -43.27 -38.19
N LYS A 136 -37.27 -43.55 -37.08
CA LYS A 136 -38.22 -44.68 -37.00
C LYS A 136 -39.35 -44.57 -38.03
N GLN A 137 -39.90 -43.37 -38.22
CA GLN A 137 -40.96 -43.14 -39.21
C GLN A 137 -40.46 -43.36 -40.64
N ILE A 138 -39.25 -42.88 -40.95
CA ILE A 138 -38.61 -43.08 -42.26
C ILE A 138 -38.46 -44.58 -42.54
N ILE A 139 -37.95 -45.37 -41.58
CA ILE A 139 -37.81 -46.83 -41.74
C ILE A 139 -39.16 -47.49 -42.07
N ILE A 140 -40.23 -47.11 -41.37
CA ILE A 140 -41.57 -47.66 -41.60
C ILE A 140 -42.06 -47.31 -43.01
N LEU A 141 -41.94 -46.04 -43.42
CA LEU A 141 -42.37 -45.58 -44.73
C LEU A 141 -41.57 -46.25 -45.86
N THR A 142 -40.25 -46.41 -45.70
CA THR A 142 -39.41 -47.14 -46.66
C THR A 142 -39.84 -48.59 -46.81
N LYS A 143 -40.22 -49.26 -45.72
CA LYS A 143 -40.75 -50.62 -45.78
C LYS A 143 -42.08 -50.68 -46.54
N GLN A 144 -42.99 -49.75 -46.26
CA GLN A 144 -44.29 -49.68 -46.93
C GLN A 144 -44.15 -49.40 -48.43
N ASP A 145 -43.23 -48.51 -48.82
CA ASP A 145 -42.95 -48.23 -50.23
C ASP A 145 -42.42 -49.48 -50.94
N ASN A 146 -41.46 -50.19 -50.35
CA ASN A 146 -40.94 -51.45 -50.91
C ASN A 146 -42.05 -52.50 -51.11
N GLU A 147 -42.93 -52.68 -50.12
CA GLU A 147 -44.08 -53.59 -50.22
C GLU A 147 -45.07 -53.17 -51.33
N GLN A 148 -45.26 -51.86 -51.54
CA GLN A 148 -46.09 -51.33 -52.62
C GLN A 148 -45.42 -51.55 -54.00
N GLN A 149 -44.12 -51.33 -54.12
CA GLN A 149 -43.37 -51.59 -55.36
C GLN A 149 -43.41 -53.06 -55.77
N GLU A 150 -43.33 -53.98 -54.81
CA GLU A 150 -43.49 -55.42 -55.07
C GLU A 150 -44.88 -55.76 -55.62
N LYS A 151 -45.94 -55.23 -54.99
CA LYS A 151 -47.32 -55.40 -55.49
C LYS A 151 -47.50 -54.84 -56.90
N ILE A 152 -46.95 -53.66 -57.18
CA ILE A 152 -46.98 -53.05 -58.52
C ILE A 152 -46.26 -53.95 -59.53
N THR A 153 -45.09 -54.48 -59.17
CA THR A 153 -44.31 -55.37 -60.03
C THR A 153 -45.08 -56.65 -60.35
N ASN A 154 -45.71 -57.27 -59.35
CA ASN A 154 -46.54 -58.46 -59.53
C ASN A 154 -47.75 -58.19 -60.43
N LEU A 155 -48.45 -57.06 -60.22
CA LEU A 155 -49.57 -56.66 -61.08
C LEU A 155 -49.14 -56.43 -62.54
N LYS A 156 -47.99 -55.78 -62.75
CA LYS A 156 -47.43 -55.59 -64.10
C LYS A 156 -47.18 -56.93 -64.79
N HIS A 157 -46.60 -57.90 -64.10
CA HIS A 157 -46.36 -59.24 -64.64
C HIS A 157 -47.66 -59.94 -65.07
N ILE A 158 -48.69 -59.93 -64.20
CA ILE A 158 -50.01 -60.51 -64.51
C ILE A 158 -50.66 -59.86 -65.74
N ILE A 159 -50.53 -58.53 -65.89
CA ILE A 159 -51.07 -57.81 -67.05
C ILE A 159 -50.33 -58.24 -68.33
N THR A 160 -49.00 -58.35 -68.28
CA THR A 160 -48.19 -58.79 -69.42
C THR A 160 -48.51 -60.22 -69.86
N GLU A 161 -48.84 -61.13 -68.94
CA GLU A 161 -49.22 -62.52 -69.29
C GLU A 161 -50.61 -62.63 -69.93
N LYS A 162 -51.49 -61.64 -69.70
CA LYS A 162 -52.89 -61.64 -70.19
C LYS A 162 -53.10 -60.88 -71.50
N THR A 163 -52.10 -60.15 -71.97
CA THR A 163 -52.15 -59.31 -73.19
C THR A 163 -51.33 -59.96 -74.29
#